data_AF-A0A1Z8X9A2-F1
#
_entry.id   AF-A0A1Z8X9A2-F1
#
_cell.length_a   1.000
_cell.length_b   1.000
_cell.length_c   1.000
_cell.angle_alpha   90.00
_cell.angle_beta   90.00
_cell.angle_gamma   90.00
#
_symmetry.space_group_name_H-M   'P 1'
#
loop_
_entity.id
_entity.type
_entity.pdbx_description
1 polymer ?
#
loop_
_entity_poly.entity_id
_entity_poly.type
_entity_poly.pdbx_seq_one_letter_code
_entity_poly.pdbx_strand_id
1 'polypeptide(L)'
;MSATRPATKTELRDYALRRLGYPTIDINVATTQLDDLIEEAIDYYQEYHYNGSYKSWIKIEVTDAIITAAKSSDQLNSGPWYENKEYVDLPPNVMSVNRVFTQIGASSVIPGNIFNIKYQIFLNDIYSMTHGQILHYFMTSQYLETLDWITNNNGARRIRFNEHQAKLYVDFDWDELQPGDFLLVEVLMRQNPETYTGMYNDNWLKDYVEALFQQQWGRNLSKYDGIQMLGGVTLNGRQILEDASTFKKDLETTLRETYEIPPMDLIG
;
A
#
# COMPACT_ATOMS: atom_id res chain seq x y z
N MET A 1 -6.21 29.13 -7.76
CA MET A 1 -5.54 27.86 -8.11
C MET A 1 -4.18 28.18 -8.68
N SER A 2 -3.13 27.48 -8.26
CA SER A 2 -1.80 27.69 -8.81
C SER A 2 -1.67 26.88 -10.09
N ALA A 3 -1.37 27.55 -11.21
CA ALA A 3 -1.24 26.91 -12.52
C ALA A 3 -0.12 25.86 -12.57
N THR A 4 0.72 25.74 -11.55
CA THR A 4 1.83 24.79 -11.50
C THR A 4 1.70 23.78 -10.35
N ARG A 5 0.66 23.90 -9.53
CA ARG A 5 0.41 23.04 -8.36
C ARG A 5 -1.02 22.52 -8.40
N PRO A 6 -1.28 21.47 -9.20
CA PRO A 6 -2.61 20.89 -9.31
C PRO A 6 -3.03 20.22 -7.99
N ALA A 7 -4.28 20.39 -7.62
CA ALA A 7 -4.92 19.80 -6.44
C ALA A 7 -6.15 18.94 -6.81
N THR A 8 -6.50 18.86 -8.09
CA THR A 8 -7.62 18.04 -8.57
C THR A 8 -7.25 17.35 -9.88
N LYS A 9 -7.99 16.30 -10.23
CA LYS A 9 -7.86 15.59 -11.52
C LYS A 9 -7.92 16.55 -12.72
N THR A 10 -8.88 17.47 -12.71
CA THR A 10 -9.03 18.51 -13.74
C THR A 10 -7.80 19.42 -13.83
N GLU A 11 -7.29 19.91 -12.70
CA GLU A 11 -6.11 20.77 -12.70
C GLU A 11 -4.85 20.03 -13.17
N LEU A 12 -4.71 18.74 -12.83
CA LEU A 12 -3.61 17.88 -13.29
C LEU A 12 -3.68 17.67 -14.81
N ARG A 13 -4.87 17.40 -15.35
CA ARG A 13 -5.11 17.31 -16.80
C ARG A 13 -4.72 18.61 -17.51
N ASP A 14 -5.20 19.74 -17.00
CA ASP A 14 -4.92 21.06 -17.60
C ASP A 14 -3.44 21.45 -17.46
N TYR A 15 -2.74 20.94 -16.44
CA TYR A 15 -1.29 21.08 -16.30
C TYR A 15 -0.54 20.28 -17.39
N ALA A 16 -0.86 18.99 -17.55
CA ALA A 16 -0.21 18.14 -18.55
C ALA A 16 -0.48 18.64 -19.98
N LEU A 17 -1.72 19.03 -20.30
CA LEU A 17 -2.07 19.59 -21.61
C LEU A 17 -1.31 20.87 -21.93
N ARG A 18 -1.11 21.76 -20.95
CA ARG A 18 -0.32 22.99 -21.16
C ARG A 18 1.15 22.72 -21.43
N ARG A 19 1.74 21.69 -20.79
CA ARG A 19 3.12 21.28 -21.08
C ARG A 19 3.26 20.72 -22.50
N LEU A 20 2.24 20.01 -22.99
CA LEU A 20 2.19 19.53 -24.36
C LEU A 20 1.92 20.65 -25.40
N GLY A 21 1.57 21.86 -24.96
CA GLY A 21 1.43 23.04 -25.82
C GLY A 21 -0.01 23.50 -26.06
N TYR A 22 -1.02 22.89 -25.42
CA TYR A 22 -2.39 23.42 -25.44
C TYR A 22 -2.46 24.77 -24.69
N PRO A 23 -3.17 25.81 -25.19
CA PRO A 23 -4.05 25.81 -26.36
C PRO A 23 -3.38 26.27 -27.67
N THR A 24 -2.07 26.46 -27.69
CA THR A 24 -1.35 26.91 -28.90
C THR A 24 -1.38 25.85 -30.01
N ILE A 25 -1.34 24.58 -29.63
CA ILE A 25 -1.55 23.45 -30.53
C ILE A 25 -2.75 22.63 -30.09
N ASP A 26 -3.47 22.06 -31.05
CA ASP A 26 -4.56 21.13 -30.79
C ASP A 26 -4.01 19.73 -30.50
N ILE A 27 -4.32 19.22 -29.31
CA ILE A 27 -3.99 17.86 -28.90
C ILE A 27 -5.15 16.95 -29.30
N ASN A 28 -4.94 16.06 -30.27
CA ASN A 28 -5.98 15.18 -30.82
C ASN A 28 -6.29 13.99 -29.88
N VAL A 29 -6.74 14.25 -28.66
CA VAL A 29 -7.13 13.24 -27.67
C VAL A 29 -8.45 13.66 -27.03
N ALA A 30 -9.37 12.72 -26.85
CA ALA A 30 -10.64 13.01 -26.18
C ALA A 30 -10.45 13.15 -24.67
N THR A 31 -11.21 14.04 -24.03
CA THR A 31 -11.10 14.30 -22.58
C THR A 31 -11.33 13.06 -21.73
N THR A 32 -12.22 12.15 -22.15
CA THR A 32 -12.47 10.88 -21.45
C THR A 32 -11.23 9.98 -21.46
N GLN A 33 -10.51 9.91 -22.59
CA GLN A 33 -9.27 9.13 -22.67
C GLN A 33 -8.19 9.70 -21.74
N LEU A 34 -8.13 11.02 -21.61
CA LEU A 34 -7.21 11.68 -20.69
C LEU A 34 -7.56 11.36 -19.23
N ASP A 35 -8.86 11.35 -18.92
CA ASP A 35 -9.33 11.04 -17.58
C ASP A 35 -9.05 9.59 -17.19
N ASP A 36 -9.17 8.62 -18.11
CA ASP A 36 -8.81 7.22 -17.90
C ASP A 36 -7.30 7.04 -17.67
N LEU A 37 -6.47 7.73 -18.46
CA LEU A 37 -5.00 7.68 -18.30
C LEU A 37 -4.51 8.30 -16.99
N ILE A 38 -5.22 9.31 -16.47
CA ILE A 38 -4.91 9.84 -15.14
C ILE A 38 -5.23 8.82 -14.04
N GLU A 39 -6.31 8.05 -14.17
CA GLU A 39 -6.63 6.98 -13.21
C GLU A 39 -5.57 5.87 -13.24
N GLU A 40 -5.16 5.42 -14.43
CA GLU A 40 -4.06 4.45 -14.57
C GLU A 40 -2.75 4.96 -13.96
N ALA A 41 -2.43 6.25 -14.16
CA ALA A 41 -1.27 6.89 -13.55
C ALA A 41 -1.34 6.93 -12.02
N ILE A 42 -2.52 7.22 -11.47
CA ILE A 42 -2.75 7.23 -10.02
C ILE A 42 -2.58 5.84 -9.44
N ASP A 43 -3.16 4.81 -10.07
CA ASP A 43 -3.06 3.43 -9.61
C ASP A 43 -1.60 2.97 -9.59
N TYR A 44 -0.86 3.24 -10.68
CA TYR A 44 0.56 2.90 -10.75
C TYR A 44 1.41 3.64 -9.71
N TYR A 45 1.10 4.92 -9.46
CA TYR A 45 1.76 5.71 -8.42
C TYR A 45 1.46 5.19 -7.01
N GLN A 46 0.21 4.86 -6.72
CA GLN A 46 -0.21 4.36 -5.41
C GLN A 46 0.41 3.00 -5.08
N GLU A 47 0.60 2.16 -6.09
CA GLU A 47 1.17 0.83 -5.94
C GLU A 47 2.67 0.88 -5.62
N TYR A 48 3.42 1.68 -6.39
CA TYR A 48 4.87 1.55 -6.38
C TYR A 48 5.58 2.75 -5.77
N HIS A 49 5.02 3.95 -5.80
CA HIS A 49 5.72 5.12 -5.26
C HIS A 49 5.59 5.18 -3.73
N TYR A 50 6.69 5.45 -3.00
CA TYR A 50 6.65 5.49 -1.53
C TYR A 50 5.69 6.53 -0.93
N ASN A 51 5.40 7.62 -1.66
CA ASN A 51 4.41 8.64 -1.26
C ASN A 51 2.99 8.33 -1.76
N GLY A 52 2.82 7.33 -2.62
CA GLY A 52 1.51 6.89 -3.13
C GLY A 52 0.75 6.01 -2.14
N SER A 53 1.46 5.42 -1.18
CA SER A 53 0.91 4.64 -0.09
C SER A 53 1.37 5.17 1.27
N TYR A 54 0.67 4.80 2.34
CA TYR A 54 1.00 5.19 3.70
C TYR A 54 0.78 4.04 4.69
N LYS A 55 1.60 4.01 5.74
CA LYS A 55 1.45 3.04 6.83
C LYS A 55 0.36 3.50 7.78
N SER A 56 -0.54 2.59 8.13
CA SER A 56 -1.62 2.84 9.07
C SER A 56 -1.80 1.65 10.02
N TRP A 57 -2.44 1.94 11.16
CA TRP A 57 -2.80 0.94 12.15
C TRP A 57 -4.31 0.78 12.15
N ILE A 58 -4.78 -0.38 11.71
CA ILE A 58 -6.21 -0.72 11.73
C ILE A 58 -6.49 -1.49 13.02
N LYS A 59 -7.56 -1.11 13.70
CA LYS A 59 -8.13 -1.88 14.81
C LYS A 59 -9.36 -2.61 14.31
N ILE A 60 -9.40 -3.92 14.49
CA ILE A 60 -10.54 -4.76 14.14
C ILE A 60 -11.11 -5.31 15.44
N GLU A 61 -12.38 -5.01 15.69
CA GLU A 61 -13.11 -5.59 16.81
C GLU A 61 -13.52 -7.02 16.47
N VAL A 62 -13.18 -7.96 17.36
CA VAL A 62 -13.56 -9.36 17.23
C VAL A 62 -15.01 -9.49 17.68
N THR A 63 -15.87 -9.98 16.78
CA THR A 63 -17.29 -10.22 17.06
C THR A 63 -17.60 -11.72 17.10
N ASP A 64 -18.70 -12.10 17.76
CA ASP A 64 -19.19 -13.48 17.77
C ASP A 64 -19.34 -14.07 16.36
N ALA A 65 -19.75 -13.24 15.40
CA ALA A 65 -19.89 -13.64 14.00
C ALA A 65 -18.55 -14.01 13.37
N ILE A 66 -17.49 -13.24 13.65
CA ILE A 66 -16.13 -13.50 13.16
C ILE A 66 -15.60 -14.80 13.76
N ILE A 67 -15.73 -15.00 15.09
CA ILE A 67 -15.28 -16.23 15.76
C ILE A 67 -16.02 -17.45 15.21
N THR A 68 -17.34 -17.34 15.01
CA THR A 68 -18.15 -18.44 14.47
C THR A 68 -17.77 -18.77 13.02
N ALA A 69 -17.52 -17.75 12.19
CA ALA A 69 -17.08 -17.93 10.81
C ALA A 69 -15.69 -18.56 10.74
N ALA A 70 -14.76 -18.14 11.60
CA ALA A 70 -13.39 -18.66 11.66
C ALA A 70 -13.33 -20.16 11.93
N LYS A 71 -14.27 -20.69 12.73
CA LYS A 71 -14.37 -22.12 13.06
C LYS A 71 -15.01 -22.98 11.97
N SER A 72 -15.45 -22.38 10.86
CA SER A 72 -16.05 -23.09 9.74
C SER A 72 -15.02 -23.40 8.66
N SER A 73 -15.22 -24.50 7.95
CA SER A 73 -14.42 -24.90 6.80
C SER A 73 -15.30 -25.19 5.59
N ASP A 74 -14.80 -24.85 4.41
CA ASP A 74 -15.45 -25.19 3.14
C ASP A 74 -14.78 -26.41 2.53
N GLN A 75 -15.59 -27.35 2.03
CA GLN A 75 -15.08 -28.50 1.29
C GLN A 75 -14.70 -28.07 -0.14
N LEU A 76 -13.45 -28.30 -0.54
CA LEU A 76 -12.97 -28.03 -1.89
C LEU A 76 -13.32 -29.20 -2.80
N ASN A 77 -14.21 -28.93 -3.75
CA ASN A 77 -14.68 -29.89 -4.74
C ASN A 77 -15.32 -31.13 -4.08
N SER A 78 -15.46 -32.21 -4.85
CA SER A 78 -15.99 -33.49 -4.35
C SER A 78 -14.96 -34.34 -3.57
N GLY A 79 -13.77 -33.80 -3.29
CA GLY A 79 -12.69 -34.50 -2.55
C GLY A 79 -12.71 -34.19 -1.05
N PRO A 80 -11.97 -34.94 -0.21
CA PRO A 80 -11.87 -34.69 1.24
C PRO A 80 -10.88 -33.56 1.57
N TRP A 81 -10.97 -32.44 0.84
CA TRP A 81 -10.12 -31.27 1.00
C TRP A 81 -10.94 -30.17 1.66
N TYR A 82 -10.39 -29.49 2.67
CA TYR A 82 -11.10 -28.43 3.40
C TYR A 82 -10.21 -27.20 3.51
N GLU A 83 -10.81 -26.02 3.31
CA GLU A 83 -10.17 -24.73 3.54
C GLU A 83 -10.86 -24.06 4.73
N ASN A 84 -10.07 -23.74 5.75
CA ASN A 84 -10.56 -23.07 6.95
C ASN A 84 -10.80 -21.58 6.66
N LYS A 85 -11.86 -21.01 7.24
CA LYS A 85 -12.22 -19.59 7.11
C LYS A 85 -11.68 -18.72 8.23
N GLU A 86 -10.48 -19.02 8.72
CA GLU A 86 -9.79 -18.29 9.79
C GLU A 86 -9.30 -16.90 9.32
N TYR A 87 -10.19 -16.10 8.72
CA TYR A 87 -9.89 -14.80 8.17
C TYR A 87 -10.78 -13.70 8.73
N VAL A 88 -10.26 -12.48 8.65
CA VAL A 88 -10.97 -11.24 8.91
C VAL A 88 -10.95 -10.39 7.64
N ASP A 89 -12.08 -9.79 7.31
CA ASP A 89 -12.18 -8.89 6.18
C ASP A 89 -11.48 -7.56 6.50
N LEU A 90 -10.65 -7.10 5.57
CA LEU A 90 -9.97 -5.81 5.65
C LEU A 90 -10.72 -4.74 4.83
N PRO A 91 -10.59 -3.46 5.21
CA PRO A 91 -11.16 -2.38 4.42
C PRO A 91 -10.53 -2.33 3.01
N PRO A 92 -11.24 -1.74 2.03
CA PRO A 92 -10.67 -1.53 0.71
C PRO A 92 -9.42 -0.64 0.78
N ASN A 93 -8.56 -0.73 -0.24
CA ASN A 93 -7.30 0.02 -0.38
C ASN A 93 -6.12 -0.46 0.49
N VAL A 94 -6.26 -1.57 1.23
CA VAL A 94 -5.10 -2.20 1.89
C VAL A 94 -4.26 -2.93 0.84
N MET A 95 -3.00 -2.53 0.70
CA MET A 95 -2.03 -3.07 -0.26
C MET A 95 -1.21 -4.20 0.35
N SER A 96 -0.83 -4.08 1.62
CA SER A 96 -0.05 -5.11 2.32
C SER A 96 -0.29 -5.06 3.83
N VAL A 97 -0.05 -6.19 4.49
CA VAL A 97 -0.14 -6.36 5.94
C VAL A 97 1.25 -6.72 6.44
N ASN A 98 1.82 -5.89 7.31
CA ASN A 98 3.17 -6.08 7.82
C ASN A 98 3.18 -6.89 9.13
N ARG A 99 2.32 -6.51 10.08
CA ARG A 99 2.28 -7.11 11.42
C ARG A 99 0.87 -7.18 11.95
N VAL A 100 0.55 -8.29 12.60
CA VAL A 100 -0.73 -8.47 13.31
C VAL A 100 -0.43 -8.72 14.78
N PHE A 101 -0.97 -7.87 15.63
CA PHE A 101 -0.98 -8.04 17.07
C PHE A 101 -2.36 -8.54 17.47
N THR A 102 -2.40 -9.72 18.04
CA THR A 102 -3.62 -10.27 18.65
C THR A 102 -3.53 -10.06 20.17
N GLN A 103 -4.67 -10.06 20.87
CA GLN A 103 -4.77 -9.90 22.34
C GLN A 103 -4.48 -8.48 22.87
N ILE A 104 -5.12 -7.45 22.29
CA ILE A 104 -5.25 -6.12 22.95
C ILE A 104 -6.60 -6.06 23.67
N GLY A 105 -6.76 -6.89 24.71
CA GLY A 105 -7.96 -6.97 25.55
C GLY A 105 -7.75 -6.31 26.92
N ALA A 106 -8.76 -5.61 27.41
CA ALA A 106 -8.79 -5.11 28.78
C ALA A 106 -9.29 -6.22 29.71
N SER A 107 -8.38 -6.74 30.53
CA SER A 107 -8.64 -7.57 31.73
C SER A 107 -8.85 -9.08 31.50
N SER A 108 -7.90 -9.87 31.96
CA SER A 108 -8.21 -10.75 33.09
C SER A 108 -7.06 -10.74 34.11
N VAL A 109 -7.44 -10.86 35.37
CA VAL A 109 -6.69 -10.51 36.59
C VAL A 109 -5.71 -11.64 36.96
N ILE A 110 -4.81 -11.98 36.05
CA ILE A 110 -3.68 -12.89 36.25
C ILE A 110 -2.45 -12.16 35.68
N PRO A 111 -1.22 -12.27 36.24
CA PRO A 111 -0.08 -11.36 36.01
C PRO A 111 0.46 -11.30 34.56
N GLY A 112 -0.36 -10.86 33.61
CA GLY A 112 -0.22 -11.07 32.18
C GLY A 112 -0.65 -9.82 31.41
N ASN A 113 0.00 -8.70 31.73
CA ASN A 113 -0.01 -7.55 30.86
C ASN A 113 1.38 -7.51 30.22
N ILE A 114 1.44 -7.61 28.89
CA ILE A 114 2.69 -7.68 28.12
C ILE A 114 3.46 -6.35 28.23
N PHE A 115 2.77 -5.23 28.55
CA PHE A 115 3.40 -3.97 28.96
C PHE A 115 3.77 -3.93 30.45
N ASN A 116 3.35 -4.91 31.25
CA ASN A 116 3.50 -4.95 32.69
C ASN A 116 4.59 -5.92 33.15
N ILE A 117 4.91 -7.01 32.45
CA ILE A 117 6.08 -7.84 32.83
C ILE A 117 7.38 -7.07 32.59
N LYS A 118 7.57 -6.47 31.42
CA LYS A 118 8.77 -5.65 31.16
C LYS A 118 8.84 -4.44 32.11
N TYR A 119 7.71 -3.80 32.40
CA TYR A 119 7.66 -2.64 33.29
C TYR A 119 7.73 -3.00 34.79
N GLN A 120 7.20 -4.16 35.21
CA GLN A 120 7.35 -4.67 36.58
C GLN A 120 8.74 -5.21 36.83
N ILE A 121 9.36 -5.91 35.87
CA ILE A 121 10.78 -6.28 35.97
C ILE A 121 11.61 -4.99 36.03
N PHE A 122 11.37 -4.01 35.16
CA PHE A 122 12.05 -2.72 35.22
C PHE A 122 11.86 -1.99 36.56
N LEU A 123 10.65 -1.95 37.12
CA LEU A 123 10.38 -1.29 38.41
C LEU A 123 10.90 -2.07 39.62
N ASN A 124 10.85 -3.41 39.58
CA ASN A 124 11.39 -4.28 40.63
C ASN A 124 12.92 -4.25 40.62
N ASP A 125 13.53 -4.26 39.43
CA ASP A 125 14.97 -4.21 39.25
C ASP A 125 15.54 -2.78 39.35
N ILE A 126 14.82 -1.68 39.09
CA ILE A 126 15.32 -0.32 39.35
C ILE A 126 15.73 -0.14 40.81
N TYR A 127 14.98 -0.78 41.72
CA TYR A 127 15.29 -0.77 43.15
C TYR A 127 16.60 -1.53 43.46
N SER A 128 16.94 -2.53 42.64
CA SER A 128 18.19 -3.32 42.67
C SER A 128 19.34 -2.69 41.85
N MET A 129 19.03 -1.88 40.82
CA MET A 129 19.97 -1.25 39.88
C MET A 129 20.90 -0.22 40.53
N THR A 130 20.63 0.21 41.76
CA THR A 130 21.54 1.10 42.50
C THR A 130 22.83 0.38 42.91
N HIS A 131 22.87 -0.98 42.93
CA HIS A 131 24.02 -1.75 43.44
C HIS A 131 24.40 -3.00 42.61
N GLY A 132 24.49 -2.89 41.29
CA GLY A 132 25.42 -3.75 40.54
C GLY A 132 24.92 -4.34 39.22
N GLN A 133 25.48 -3.80 38.14
CA GLN A 133 25.62 -4.41 36.81
C GLN A 133 24.44 -4.24 35.83
N ILE A 134 24.35 -3.04 35.26
CA ILE A 134 23.58 -2.73 34.06
C ILE A 134 23.82 -3.71 32.90
N LEU A 135 25.00 -4.33 32.83
CA LEU A 135 25.35 -5.36 31.85
C LEU A 135 24.48 -6.62 32.01
N HIS A 136 24.22 -7.07 33.23
CA HIS A 136 23.39 -8.24 33.49
C HIS A 136 21.93 -8.00 33.09
N TYR A 137 21.41 -6.80 33.38
CA TYR A 137 20.08 -6.37 32.96
C TYR A 137 19.96 -6.31 31.43
N PHE A 138 20.96 -5.75 30.75
CA PHE A 138 20.99 -5.69 29.28
C PHE A 138 20.98 -7.11 28.66
N MET A 139 21.84 -8.01 29.14
CA MET A 139 21.88 -9.40 28.65
C MET A 139 20.57 -10.15 28.91
N THR A 140 19.97 -9.98 30.10
CA THR A 140 18.69 -10.63 30.44
C THR A 140 17.54 -10.07 29.60
N SER A 141 17.54 -8.76 29.35
CA SER A 141 16.54 -8.12 28.47
C SER A 141 16.66 -8.61 27.03
N GLN A 142 17.87 -8.71 26.49
CA GLN A 142 18.11 -9.30 25.16
C GLN A 142 17.67 -10.76 25.09
N TYR A 143 17.93 -11.55 26.15
CA TYR A 143 17.50 -12.93 26.21
C TYR A 143 15.98 -13.07 26.24
N LEU A 144 15.28 -12.28 27.06
CA LEU A 144 13.82 -12.26 27.11
C LEU A 144 13.20 -11.78 25.80
N GLU A 145 13.81 -10.80 25.13
CA GLU A 145 13.38 -10.36 23.79
C GLU A 145 13.59 -11.46 22.75
N THR A 146 14.72 -12.18 22.80
CA THR A 146 14.98 -13.31 21.90
C THR A 146 14.01 -14.47 22.19
N LEU A 147 13.70 -14.73 23.45
CA LEU A 147 12.72 -15.75 23.84
C LEU A 147 11.33 -15.37 23.34
N ASP A 148 10.89 -14.13 23.58
CA ASP A 148 9.63 -13.60 23.05
C ASP A 148 9.60 -13.64 21.51
N TRP A 149 10.72 -13.36 20.84
CA TRP A 149 10.85 -13.51 19.40
C TRP A 149 10.67 -14.98 18.96
N ILE A 150 11.30 -15.93 19.64
CA ILE A 150 11.21 -17.36 19.32
C ILE A 150 9.82 -17.93 19.63
N THR A 151 9.19 -17.52 20.73
CA THR A 151 7.93 -18.14 21.22
C THR A 151 6.68 -17.41 20.75
N ASN A 152 6.73 -16.08 20.62
CA ASN A 152 5.57 -15.24 20.37
C ASN A 152 5.63 -14.47 19.03
N ASN A 153 6.79 -14.31 18.38
CA ASN A 153 6.93 -13.43 17.22
C ASN A 153 7.19 -14.18 15.89
N ASN A 154 6.32 -13.94 14.93
CA ASN A 154 6.40 -14.07 13.45
C ASN A 154 6.85 -15.36 12.73
N GLY A 155 7.39 -16.39 13.38
CA GLY A 155 7.69 -17.66 12.69
C GLY A 155 6.50 -18.64 12.60
N ALA A 156 5.54 -18.55 13.52
CA ALA A 156 4.57 -19.62 13.77
C ALA A 156 3.09 -19.21 13.74
N ARG A 157 2.74 -17.92 13.90
CA ARG A 157 1.39 -17.44 13.62
C ARG A 157 1.31 -17.15 12.14
N ARG A 158 0.73 -18.10 11.39
CA ARG A 158 0.68 -18.03 9.93
C ARG A 158 -0.35 -16.97 9.58
N ILE A 159 0.14 -15.79 9.22
CA ILE A 159 -0.67 -14.74 8.65
C ILE A 159 -0.61 -14.93 7.15
N ARG A 160 -1.76 -14.90 6.48
CA ARG A 160 -1.82 -14.96 5.01
C ARG A 160 -2.70 -13.82 4.53
N PHE A 161 -2.18 -13.03 3.60
CA PHE A 161 -2.91 -11.92 3.03
C PHE A 161 -2.70 -11.90 1.52
N ASN A 162 -3.78 -11.59 0.81
CA ASN A 162 -3.74 -11.28 -0.61
C ASN A 162 -4.61 -10.05 -0.83
N GLU A 163 -4.04 -9.04 -1.49
CA GLU A 163 -4.70 -7.78 -1.78
C GLU A 163 -6.04 -7.96 -2.52
N HIS A 164 -6.06 -8.82 -3.54
CA HIS A 164 -7.27 -9.04 -4.36
C HIS A 164 -8.37 -9.78 -3.61
N GLN A 165 -8.02 -10.55 -2.58
CA GLN A 165 -9.01 -11.21 -1.73
C GLN A 165 -9.48 -10.29 -0.60
N ALA A 166 -8.68 -9.28 -0.23
CA ALA A 166 -8.91 -8.38 0.90
C ALA A 166 -9.20 -9.12 2.23
N LYS A 167 -8.69 -10.35 2.37
CA LYS A 167 -8.89 -11.22 3.52
C LYS A 167 -7.57 -11.44 4.23
N LEU A 168 -7.56 -11.13 5.51
CA LEU A 168 -6.44 -11.40 6.41
C LEU A 168 -6.70 -12.70 7.14
N TYR A 169 -6.05 -13.77 6.69
CA TYR A 169 -6.02 -15.03 7.42
C TYR A 169 -5.08 -14.89 8.60
N VAL A 170 -5.56 -15.30 9.77
CA VAL A 170 -4.79 -15.32 11.00
C VAL A 170 -4.98 -16.71 11.59
N ASP A 171 -4.04 -17.61 11.29
CA ASP A 171 -4.13 -19.01 11.70
C ASP A 171 -3.62 -19.15 13.14
N PHE A 172 -4.50 -18.94 14.12
CA PHE A 172 -4.27 -19.17 15.56
C PHE A 172 -5.54 -19.76 16.19
N ASP A 173 -5.43 -20.19 17.45
CA ASP A 173 -6.60 -20.70 18.16
C ASP A 173 -7.59 -19.57 18.49
N TRP A 174 -8.68 -19.50 17.73
CA TRP A 174 -9.75 -18.50 17.89
C TRP A 174 -10.55 -18.68 19.19
N ASP A 175 -10.35 -19.77 19.94
CA ASP A 175 -10.94 -19.95 21.28
C ASP A 175 -10.28 -19.05 22.33
N GLU A 176 -9.09 -18.50 22.06
CA GLU A 176 -8.39 -17.59 22.97
C GLU A 176 -8.96 -16.16 22.98
N LEU A 177 -9.77 -15.79 21.97
CA LEU A 177 -10.34 -14.45 21.85
C LEU A 177 -11.78 -14.40 22.33
N GLN A 178 -12.12 -13.33 23.03
CA GLN A 178 -13.49 -13.03 23.42
C GLN A 178 -14.09 -11.93 22.52
N PRO A 179 -15.41 -11.92 22.31
CA PRO A 179 -16.09 -10.81 21.68
C PRO A 179 -15.75 -9.49 22.41
N GLY A 180 -15.34 -8.48 21.66
CA GLY A 180 -14.87 -7.19 22.19
C GLY A 180 -13.35 -7.07 22.34
N ASP A 181 -12.60 -8.15 22.10
CA ASP A 181 -11.15 -8.06 21.92
C ASP A 181 -10.80 -7.38 20.60
N PHE A 182 -9.61 -6.76 20.54
CA PHE A 182 -9.14 -6.08 19.34
C PHE A 182 -7.92 -6.79 18.72
N LEU A 183 -7.98 -6.94 17.41
CA LEU A 183 -6.82 -7.21 16.56
C LEU A 183 -6.27 -5.88 16.07
N LEU A 184 -4.97 -5.66 16.25
CA LEU A 184 -4.28 -4.49 15.75
C LEU A 184 -3.39 -4.89 14.59
N VAL A 185 -3.65 -4.32 13.41
CA VAL A 185 -2.99 -4.69 12.17
C VAL A 185 -2.22 -3.48 11.63
N GLU A 186 -0.92 -3.64 11.44
CA GLU A 186 -0.08 -2.71 10.70
C GLU A 186 -0.26 -2.98 9.20
N VAL A 187 -0.82 -2.01 8.49
CA VAL A 187 -1.10 -2.11 7.06
C VAL A 187 -0.42 -1.01 6.27
N LEU A 188 -0.17 -1.29 5.00
CA LEU A 188 0.14 -0.29 3.99
C LEU A 188 -1.12 -0.04 3.17
N MET A 189 -1.58 1.21 3.11
CA MET A 189 -2.81 1.59 2.42
C MET A 189 -2.53 2.55 1.27
N ARG A 190 -3.32 2.47 0.20
CA ARG A 190 -3.26 3.46 -0.90
C ARG A 190 -3.77 4.82 -0.41
N GLN A 191 -3.05 5.88 -0.78
CA GLN A 191 -3.41 7.24 -0.40
C GLN A 191 -4.58 7.75 -1.23
N ASN A 192 -5.63 8.30 -0.60
CA ASN A 192 -6.76 8.87 -1.34
C ASN A 192 -6.42 10.27 -1.90
N PRO A 193 -6.37 10.47 -3.24
CA PRO A 193 -6.03 11.76 -3.83
C PRO A 193 -7.09 12.86 -3.66
N GLU A 194 -8.35 12.50 -3.43
CA GLU A 194 -9.42 13.48 -3.19
C GLU A 194 -9.32 14.09 -1.79
N THR A 195 -8.86 13.31 -0.82
CA THR A 195 -8.64 13.79 0.55
C THR A 195 -7.27 14.45 0.70
N TYR A 196 -6.23 13.85 0.13
CA TYR A 196 -4.85 14.34 0.17
C TYR A 196 -4.43 14.85 -1.21
N THR A 197 -4.99 15.98 -1.59
CA THR A 197 -4.81 16.62 -2.90
C THR A 197 -3.37 16.96 -3.27
N GLY A 198 -2.46 16.99 -2.28
CA GLY A 198 -1.03 17.13 -2.50
C GLY A 198 -0.43 16.06 -3.42
N MET A 199 -1.06 14.88 -3.50
CA MET A 199 -0.67 13.79 -4.39
C MET A 199 -0.66 14.23 -5.87
N TYR A 200 -1.66 15.00 -6.30
CA TYR A 200 -1.73 15.51 -7.67
C TYR A 200 -0.54 16.41 -8.05
N ASN A 201 0.07 17.09 -7.07
CA ASN A 201 1.20 17.99 -7.28
C ASN A 201 2.57 17.28 -7.21
N ASP A 202 2.61 15.96 -7.01
CA ASP A 202 3.86 15.21 -7.06
C ASP A 202 4.54 15.35 -8.43
N ASN A 203 5.85 15.58 -8.43
CA ASN A 203 6.60 15.84 -9.67
C ASN A 203 6.61 14.62 -10.58
N TRP A 204 6.81 13.42 -10.02
CA TRP A 204 6.83 12.20 -10.80
C TRP A 204 5.46 11.93 -11.42
N LEU A 205 4.37 12.08 -10.64
CA LEU A 205 3.01 11.85 -11.15
C LEU A 205 2.66 12.82 -12.30
N LYS A 206 3.04 14.10 -12.17
CA LYS A 206 2.85 15.10 -13.22
C LYS A 206 3.58 14.73 -14.51
N ASP A 207 4.85 14.33 -14.40
CA ASP A 207 5.66 13.94 -15.56
C ASP A 207 5.16 12.63 -16.20
N TYR A 208 4.67 11.68 -15.40
CA TYR A 208 4.10 10.42 -15.90
C TYR A 208 2.79 10.63 -16.67
N VAL A 209 1.90 11.47 -16.16
CA VAL A 209 0.64 11.82 -16.85
C VAL A 209 0.92 12.53 -18.17
N GLU A 210 1.90 13.42 -18.22
CA GLU A 210 2.35 14.05 -19.46
C GLU A 210 2.86 13.01 -20.47
N ALA A 211 3.67 12.05 -20.03
CA ALA A 211 4.17 10.96 -20.88
C ALA A 211 3.03 10.12 -21.47
N LEU A 212 2.03 9.76 -20.65
CA LEU A 212 0.84 9.03 -21.09
C LEU A 212 0.02 9.83 -22.12
N PHE A 213 -0.17 11.12 -21.88
CA PHE A 213 -0.90 12.00 -22.80
C PHE A 213 -0.16 12.15 -24.12
N GLN A 214 1.16 12.35 -24.08
CA GLN A 214 2.00 12.42 -25.27
C GLN A 214 1.96 11.11 -26.06
N GLN A 215 1.99 9.96 -25.37
CA GLN A 215 1.88 8.65 -26.01
C GLN A 215 0.52 8.50 -26.71
N GLN A 216 -0.57 8.85 -26.03
CA GLN A 216 -1.91 8.76 -26.61
C GLN A 216 -2.10 9.72 -27.79
N TRP A 217 -1.53 10.91 -27.71
CA TRP A 217 -1.51 11.86 -28.81
C TRP A 217 -0.72 11.30 -30.00
N GLY A 218 0.50 10.81 -29.79
CA GLY A 218 1.31 10.15 -30.83
C GLY A 218 0.60 8.95 -31.47
N ARG A 219 -0.10 8.11 -30.70
CA ARG A 219 -0.93 6.99 -31.20
C ARG A 219 -2.08 7.47 -32.09
N ASN A 220 -2.68 8.61 -31.78
CA ASN A 220 -3.75 9.17 -32.59
C ASN A 220 -3.20 9.81 -33.87
N LEU A 221 -2.05 10.49 -33.78
CA LEU A 221 -1.41 11.10 -34.95
C LEU A 221 -0.81 10.08 -35.92
N SER A 222 -0.24 8.98 -35.43
CA SER A 222 0.35 7.94 -36.28
C SER A 222 -0.66 7.22 -37.18
N LYS A 223 -1.96 7.30 -36.87
CA LYS A 223 -3.04 6.82 -37.76
C LYS A 223 -3.18 7.66 -39.03
N TYR A 224 -2.66 8.89 -39.05
CA TYR A 224 -2.66 9.80 -40.18
C TYR A 224 -1.28 9.91 -40.86
N ASP A 225 -0.34 9.02 -40.51
CA ASP A 225 1.00 8.99 -41.09
C ASP A 225 0.93 8.78 -42.61
N GLY A 226 1.69 9.58 -43.36
CA GLY A 226 1.66 9.60 -44.83
C GLY A 226 0.61 10.51 -45.47
N ILE A 227 -0.30 11.13 -44.71
CA ILE A 227 -1.21 12.17 -45.23
C ILE A 227 -0.48 13.52 -45.23
N GLN A 228 -0.21 14.07 -46.42
CA GLN A 228 0.32 15.43 -46.53
C GLN A 228 -0.77 16.45 -46.27
N MET A 229 -0.57 17.33 -45.29
CA MET A 229 -1.46 18.46 -45.09
C MET A 229 -1.25 19.50 -46.22
N LEU A 230 -2.29 20.27 -46.53
CA LEU A 230 -2.21 21.43 -47.42
C LEU A 230 -1.11 22.38 -46.90
N GLY A 231 -0.04 22.54 -47.67
CA GLY A 231 1.14 23.31 -47.27
C GLY A 231 2.46 22.53 -47.19
N GLY A 232 2.46 21.22 -47.48
CA GLY A 232 3.70 20.43 -47.58
C GLY A 232 4.33 20.05 -46.24
N VAL A 233 3.63 20.30 -45.12
CA VAL A 233 4.03 19.84 -43.79
C VAL A 233 3.49 18.43 -43.56
N THR A 234 4.40 17.51 -43.22
CA THR A 234 4.09 16.14 -42.82
C THR A 234 4.07 16.05 -41.29
N LEU A 235 3.04 15.43 -40.73
CA LEU A 235 2.93 15.25 -39.29
C LEU A 235 3.76 14.04 -38.85
N ASN A 236 4.79 14.23 -38.02
CA ASN A 236 5.64 13.14 -37.54
C ASN A 236 5.07 12.48 -36.27
N GLY A 237 3.87 11.91 -36.38
CA GLY A 237 3.18 11.27 -35.25
C GLY A 237 3.94 10.05 -34.68
N ARG A 238 4.72 9.37 -35.53
CA ARG A 238 5.51 8.20 -35.12
C ARG A 238 6.68 8.56 -34.21
N GLN A 239 7.39 9.65 -34.51
CA GLN A 239 8.47 10.13 -33.65
C GLN A 239 7.94 10.56 -32.28
N ILE A 240 6.82 11.29 -32.22
CA ILE A 240 6.18 11.68 -30.96
C ILE A 240 5.84 10.46 -30.10
N LEU A 241 5.34 9.39 -30.73
CA LEU A 241 5.00 8.15 -30.05
C LEU A 241 6.24 7.43 -29.49
N GLU A 242 7.35 7.41 -30.23
CA GLU A 242 8.60 6.78 -29.82
C GLU A 242 9.27 7.54 -28.66
N ASP A 243 9.33 8.87 -28.77
CA ASP A 243 9.84 9.75 -27.72
C ASP A 243 9.03 9.58 -26.42
N ALA A 244 7.70 9.59 -26.52
CA ALA A 244 6.81 9.40 -25.37
C ALA A 244 6.96 8.02 -24.73
N SER A 245 7.16 6.98 -25.55
CA SER A 245 7.33 5.61 -25.03
C SER A 245 8.67 5.43 -24.32
N THR A 246 9.72 6.09 -24.81
CA THR A 246 11.02 6.14 -24.13
C THR A 246 10.91 6.87 -22.81
N PHE A 247 10.29 8.06 -22.81
CA PHE A 247 10.10 8.85 -21.59
C PHE A 247 9.26 8.12 -20.53
N LYS A 248 8.18 7.44 -20.95
CA LYS A 248 7.40 6.55 -20.06
C LYS A 248 8.27 5.48 -19.42
N LYS A 249 9.09 4.79 -20.22
CA LYS A 249 9.96 3.70 -19.74
C LYS A 249 11.02 4.21 -18.77
N ASP A 250 11.59 5.38 -19.04
CA ASP A 250 12.59 6.00 -18.16
C ASP A 250 11.97 6.37 -16.81
N LEU A 251 10.74 6.90 -16.80
CA LEU A 251 10.00 7.20 -15.57
C LEU A 251 9.63 5.95 -14.79
N GLU A 252 9.20 4.88 -15.46
CA GLU A 252 8.91 3.59 -14.83
C GLU A 252 10.17 2.97 -14.21
N THR A 253 11.29 3.01 -14.93
CA THR A 253 12.58 2.52 -14.42
C THR A 253 13.03 3.32 -13.21
N THR A 254 12.99 4.65 -13.30
CA THR A 254 13.35 5.54 -12.18
C THR A 254 12.47 5.29 -10.95
N LEU A 255 11.17 5.06 -11.16
CA LEU A 255 10.25 4.75 -10.08
C LEU A 255 10.64 3.45 -9.37
N ARG A 256 10.89 2.39 -10.13
CA ARG A 256 11.28 1.07 -9.59
C ARG A 256 12.62 1.10 -8.87
N GLU A 257 13.57 1.88 -9.36
CA GLU A 257 14.92 1.93 -8.78
C GLU A 257 15.02 2.86 -7.57
N THR A 258 14.34 4.01 -7.59
CA THR A 258 14.55 5.09 -6.62
C THR A 258 13.42 5.21 -5.61
N TYR A 259 12.18 4.99 -6.06
CA TYR A 259 10.97 5.36 -5.30
C TYR A 259 10.18 4.15 -4.81
N GLU A 260 10.47 2.97 -5.34
CA GLU A 260 9.79 1.75 -4.96
C GLU A 260 10.15 1.33 -3.55
N ILE A 261 9.11 1.13 -2.73
CA ILE A 261 9.25 0.40 -1.48
C ILE A 261 9.45 -1.05 -1.89
N PRO A 262 10.47 -1.76 -1.36
CA PRO A 262 10.64 -3.18 -1.67
C PRO A 262 9.31 -3.90 -1.41
N PRO A 263 8.96 -4.94 -2.19
CA PRO A 263 7.80 -5.75 -1.90
C PRO A 263 7.93 -6.19 -0.45
N MET A 264 7.12 -5.58 0.43
CA MET A 264 7.19 -5.87 1.85
C MET A 264 6.82 -7.34 1.95
N ASP A 265 7.76 -8.13 2.44
CA ASP A 265 7.70 -9.58 2.45
C ASP A 265 6.29 -10.03 2.88
N LEU A 266 5.77 -11.03 2.16
CA LEU A 266 4.50 -11.67 2.47
C LEU A 266 4.53 -12.29 3.87
N ILE A 267 5.70 -12.41 4.52
CA ILE A 267 5.89 -12.59 5.97
C ILE A 267 7.24 -11.93 6.35
N GLY A 268 7.22 -10.94 7.25
CA GLY A 268 8.41 -10.49 7.99
C GLY A 268 8.54 -11.16 9.34
#